data_AF-A0A7X7JPP1-F1
#
_entry.id   AF-A0A7X7JPP1-F1
#
_cell.length_a   1.000
_cell.length_b   1.000
_cell.length_c   1.000
_cell.angle_alpha   90.00
_cell.angle_beta   90.00
_cell.angle_gamma   90.00
#
_symmetry.space_group_name_H-M   'P 1'
#
loop_
_entity.id
_entity.type
_entity.pdbx_description
1 polymer ?
#
loop_
_entity_poly.entity_id
_entity_poly.type
_entity_poly.pdbx_seq_one_letter_code
_entity_poly.pdbx_strand_id
1 'polypeptide(L)'
;MQLEWKRNVVLFLVSQQLSLFGSSLVQYAIMWHITLTTQSGVMMMVSVICGFLPQFFMSPFAGVWADRYNRKTLIALADSGIALATLVL
;
A
#
# COMPACT_ATOMS: atom_id res chain seq x y z
N MET A 1 31.23 3.98 13.22
CA MET A 1 29.86 3.40 13.27
C MET A 1 28.72 4.36 12.88
N GLN A 2 28.99 5.60 12.43
CA GLN A 2 27.94 6.61 12.16
C GLN A 2 27.53 6.80 10.68
N LEU A 3 28.21 6.18 9.71
CA LEU A 3 27.84 6.29 8.28
C LEU A 3 26.80 5.26 7.82
N GLU A 4 26.73 4.10 8.48
CA GLU A 4 25.85 2.99 8.10
C GLU A 4 24.36 3.35 8.22
N TRP A 5 23.96 4.07 9.27
CA TRP A 5 22.55 4.40 9.47
C TRP A 5 22.00 5.36 8.41
N LYS A 6 22.81 6.35 7.98
CA LYS A 6 22.40 7.30 6.92
C LYS A 6 22.18 6.58 5.60
N ARG A 7 23.11 5.69 5.22
CA ARG A 7 22.99 4.87 4.01
C ARG A 7 21.74 3.98 4.08
N ASN A 8 21.50 3.32 5.20
CA ASN A 8 20.36 2.42 5.36
C ASN A 8 19.02 3.16 5.34
N VAL A 9 18.94 4.35 5.94
CA VAL A 9 17.73 5.19 5.89
C VAL A 9 17.48 5.68 4.46
N VAL A 10 18.51 6.14 3.76
CA VAL A 10 18.37 6.57 2.36
C VAL A 10 17.90 5.41 1.48
N LEU A 11 18.52 4.23 1.62
CA LEU A 11 18.10 3.03 0.89
C LEU A 11 16.65 2.65 1.20
N PHE A 12 16.25 2.65 2.47
CA PHE A 12 14.88 2.36 2.89
C PHE A 12 13.87 3.35 2.30
N LEU A 13 14.14 4.64 2.41
CA LEU A 13 13.25 5.69 1.90
C LEU A 13 13.13 5.63 0.38
N VAL A 14 14.24 5.40 -0.34
CA VAL A 14 14.21 5.27 -1.81
C VAL A 14 13.41 4.03 -2.21
N SER A 15 13.64 2.87 -1.58
CA SER A 15 12.85 1.66 -1.86
C SER A 15 11.36 1.85 -1.56
N GLN A 16 11.05 2.54 -0.45
CA GLN A 16 9.68 2.82 -0.06
C GLN A 16 9.00 3.76 -1.07
N GLN A 17 9.68 4.82 -1.52
CA GLN A 17 9.11 5.72 -2.52
C GLN A 17 8.91 5.03 -3.86
N LEU A 18 9.82 4.17 -4.29
CA LEU A 18 9.63 3.39 -5.52
C LEU A 18 8.40 2.47 -5.42
N SER A 19 8.23 1.78 -4.29
CA SER A 19 7.07 0.92 -4.03
C SER A 19 5.75 1.71 -4.02
N LEU A 20 5.71 2.84 -3.31
CA LEU A 20 4.54 3.70 -3.22
C LEU A 20 4.19 4.35 -4.58
N PHE A 21 5.21 4.72 -5.35
CA PHE A 21 5.03 5.26 -6.69
C PHE A 21 4.41 4.22 -7.64
N GLY A 22 4.94 3.00 -7.65
CA GLY A 22 4.37 1.90 -8.44
C GLY A 22 2.92 1.60 -8.05
N SER A 23 2.63 1.52 -6.75
CA SER A 23 1.27 1.31 -6.22
C SER A 23 0.31 2.41 -6.66
N SER A 24 0.77 3.66 -6.65
CA SER A 24 -0.03 4.82 -7.08
C SER A 24 -0.35 4.76 -8.57
N LEU A 25 0.61 4.38 -9.42
CA LEU A 25 0.38 4.19 -10.87
C LEU A 25 -0.68 3.11 -11.14
N VAL A 26 -0.59 1.97 -10.46
CA VAL A 26 -1.59 0.89 -10.58
C VAL A 26 -2.96 1.39 -10.14
N GLN A 27 -3.04 2.13 -9.04
CA GLN A 27 -4.31 2.71 -8.56
C GLN A 27 -4.95 3.65 -9.59
N TYR A 28 -4.16 4.54 -10.22
CA TYR A 28 -4.65 5.41 -11.30
C TYR A 28 -5.09 4.61 -12.53
N ALA A 29 -4.35 3.57 -12.91
CA ALA A 29 -4.69 2.71 -14.04
C ALA A 29 -6.04 2.00 -13.82
N ILE A 30 -6.26 1.43 -12.63
CA ILE A 30 -7.53 0.79 -12.25
C ILE A 30 -8.68 1.80 -12.28
N MET A 31 -8.46 2.99 -11.70
CA MET A 31 -9.46 4.06 -11.68
C MET A 31 -9.90 4.44 -13.11
N TRP A 32 -8.93 4.63 -14.01
CA TRP A 32 -9.22 4.99 -15.40
C TRP A 32 -9.88 3.85 -16.17
N HIS A 33 -9.44 2.62 -15.93
CA HIS A 33 -10.05 1.42 -16.51
C HIS A 33 -11.54 1.30 -16.13
N ILE A 34 -11.88 1.45 -14.85
CA ILE A 34 -13.28 1.41 -14.38
C ILE A 34 -14.08 2.53 -15.01
N THR A 35 -13.52 3.75 -15.04
CA THR A 35 -14.18 4.92 -15.64
C THR A 35 -14.53 4.69 -17.11
N LEU A 36 -13.57 4.20 -17.90
CA LEU A 36 -13.77 3.96 -19.33
C LEU A 36 -14.70 2.78 -19.63
N THR A 37 -14.63 1.71 -18.83
CA THR A 37 -15.42 0.49 -19.06
C THR A 37 -16.88 0.62 -18.61
N THR A 38 -17.13 1.23 -17.46
CA THR A 38 -18.49 1.32 -16.90
C THR A 38 -19.18 2.63 -17.19
N GLN A 39 -18.43 3.72 -17.46
CA GLN A 39 -18.94 5.07 -17.68
C GLN A 39 -19.98 5.54 -16.63
N SER A 40 -19.97 4.93 -15.44
CA SER A 40 -20.98 5.09 -14.41
C SER A 40 -20.33 5.53 -13.11
N GLY A 41 -20.83 6.64 -12.55
CA GLY A 41 -20.37 7.16 -11.26
C GLY A 41 -20.62 6.20 -10.10
N VAL A 42 -21.61 5.32 -10.20
CA VAL A 42 -21.91 4.32 -9.15
C VAL A 42 -20.79 3.27 -9.06
N MET A 43 -20.28 2.80 -10.20
CA MET A 43 -19.17 1.84 -10.23
C MET A 43 -17.87 2.45 -9.71
N MET A 44 -17.66 3.74 -9.96
CA MET A 44 -16.56 4.50 -9.36
C MET A 44 -16.70 4.62 -7.83
N MET A 45 -17.91 4.86 -7.32
CA MET A 45 -18.15 4.91 -5.87
C MET A 45 -17.86 3.55 -5.22
N VAL A 46 -18.32 2.46 -5.83
CA VAL A 46 -18.07 1.10 -5.34
C VAL A 46 -16.56 0.79 -5.32
N SER A 47 -15.81 1.17 -6.36
CA SER A 47 -14.36 0.92 -6.40
C SER A 47 -13.62 1.67 -5.30
N VAL A 48 -14.00 2.93 -5.04
CA VAL A 48 -13.44 3.74 -3.95
C VAL A 48 -13.77 3.11 -2.59
N ILE A 49 -15.00 2.66 -2.38
CA ILE A 49 -15.40 1.97 -1.14
C ILE A 49 -14.58 0.69 -0.95
N CYS A 50 -14.40 -0.13 -1.99
CA CYS A 50 -13.59 -1.34 -1.90
C CYS A 50 -12.11 -1.05 -1.57
N GLY A 51 -11.58 0.11 -1.98
CA GLY A 51 -10.24 0.54 -1.59
C GLY A 51 -10.14 1.07 -0.16
N PHE A 52 -11.12 1.87 0.28
CA PHE A 52 -11.09 2.55 1.57
C PHE A 52 -11.59 1.69 2.73
N LEU A 53 -12.58 0.84 2.50
CA LEU A 53 -13.27 0.08 3.55
C LEU A 53 -12.31 -0.88 4.29
N PRO A 54 -11.45 -1.66 3.61
CA PRO A 54 -10.46 -2.50 4.29
C PRO A 54 -9.47 -1.67 5.13
N GLN A 55 -9.01 -0.54 4.60
CA GLN A 55 -8.09 0.36 5.30
C GLN A 55 -8.73 0.96 6.56
N PHE A 56 -10.00 1.36 6.47
CA PHE A 56 -10.77 1.89 7.58
C PHE A 56 -10.84 0.87 8.73
N PHE A 57 -11.21 -0.38 8.42
CA PHE A 57 -11.28 -1.45 9.42
C PHE A 57 -9.93 -1.79 10.03
N MET A 58 -8.85 -1.71 9.26
CA MET A 58 -7.49 -1.98 9.75
C MET A 58 -6.93 -0.85 10.64
N SER A 59 -7.44 0.38 10.52
CA SER A 59 -6.89 1.55 11.22
C SER A 59 -6.82 1.45 12.76
N PRO A 60 -7.84 0.97 13.51
CA PRO A 60 -7.72 0.83 14.97
C PRO A 60 -6.75 -0.29 15.39
N PHE A 61 -6.62 -1.34 14.59
CA PHE A 61 -5.76 -2.49 14.90
C PHE A 61 -4.28 -2.20 14.58
N ALA A 62 -4.02 -1.37 13.57
CA ALA A 62 -2.67 -1.03 13.14
C ALA A 62 -1.80 -0.49 14.29
N GLY A 63 -2.35 0.39 15.13
CA GLY A 63 -1.63 0.92 16.29
C GLY A 63 -1.31 -0.14 17.35
N VAL A 64 -2.30 -0.98 17.69
CA VAL A 64 -2.12 -2.07 18.66
C VAL A 64 -1.07 -3.07 18.19
N TRP A 65 -1.07 -3.40 16.89
CA TRP A 65 -0.09 -4.31 16.32
C TRP A 65 1.30 -3.69 16.26
N ALA A 66 1.41 -2.41 15.88
CA ALA A 66 2.70 -1.70 15.82
C ALA A 66 3.38 -1.60 17.19
N ASP A 67 2.62 -1.58 18.28
CA ASP A 67 3.16 -1.52 19.64
C ASP A 67 3.40 -2.91 20.25
N ARG A 68 2.61 -3.94 19.90
CA ARG A 68 2.79 -5.30 20.45
C ARG A 68 3.79 -6.18 19.70
N TYR A 69 3.99 -5.96 18.40
CA TYR A 69 4.83 -6.81 17.57
C TYR A 69 6.09 -6.08 17.07
N ASN A 70 7.07 -6.84 16.59
CA ASN A 70 8.28 -6.26 16.02
C ASN A 70 7.93 -5.50 14.72
N ARG A 71 8.18 -4.19 14.72
CA ARG A 71 7.86 -3.28 13.59
C ARG A 71 8.47 -3.76 12.28
N LYS A 72 9.67 -4.35 12.31
CA LYS A 72 10.37 -4.82 11.10
C LYS A 72 9.64 -6.01 10.45
N THR A 73 9.13 -6.95 11.24
CA THR A 73 8.39 -8.11 10.71
C THR A 73 7.01 -7.72 10.19
N LEU A 74 6.36 -6.75 10.85
CA LEU A 74 5.08 -6.19 10.41
C LEU A 74 5.18 -5.53 9.03
N ILE A 75 6.18 -4.67 8.83
CA ILE A 75 6.41 -4.00 7.54
C ILE A 75 6.69 -5.04 6.44
N ALA A 76 7.55 -6.03 6.71
CA ALA A 76 7.88 -7.06 5.72
C ALA A 76 6.67 -7.93 5.33
N LEU A 77 5.80 -8.28 6.29
CA LEU A 77 4.57 -9.03 6.01
C LEU A 77 3.56 -8.21 5.20
N ALA A 78 3.41 -6.92 5.52
CA ALA A 78 2.52 -6.03 4.77
C ALA A 78 2.99 -5.84 3.32
N ASP A 79 4.28 -5.52 3.13
CA ASP A 79 4.85 -5.31 1.80
C ASP A 79 4.83 -6.59 0.94
N SER A 80 5.12 -7.75 1.54
CA SER A 80 5.01 -9.04 0.83
C SER A 80 3.58 -9.40 0.46
N GLY A 81 2.59 -9.04 1.29
CA GLY A 81 1.18 -9.21 0.97
C GLY A 81 0.76 -8.39 -0.25
N ILE A 82 1.19 -7.12 -0.33
CA ILE A 82 0.94 -6.25 -1.50
C ILE A 82 1.61 -6.82 -2.75
N ALA A 83 2.87 -7.25 -2.63
CA ALA A 83 3.61 -7.85 -3.74
C ALA A 83 2.93 -9.12 -4.29
N LEU A 84 2.46 -10.01 -3.41
CA LEU A 84 1.73 -11.22 -3.80
C LEU A 84 0.39 -10.89 -4.47
N ALA A 85 -0.39 -9.95 -3.92
CA ALA A 85 -1.65 -9.54 -4.51
C ALA A 85 -1.45 -8.96 -5.92
N THR A 86 -0.39 -8.18 -6.11
CA THR A 86 -0.01 -7.62 -7.41
C THR A 86 0.48 -8.68 -8.39
N LEU A 87 1.17 -9.72 -7.92
CA LEU A 87 1.65 -10.83 -8.76
C LEU A 87 0.50 -11.73 -9.27
N VAL A 88 -0.58 -11.85 -8.49
CA VAL A 88 -1.76 -12.65 -8.84
C VAL A 88 -2.69 -11.93 -9.82
N LEU A 89 -2.68 -10.59 -9.80
CA LEU A 89 -3.47 -9.70 -10.65
C LEU A 89 -2.89 -9.61 -12.08
#